data_AF-A0A2H0WZC0-F1
#
_entry.id   AF-A0A2H0WZC0-F1
#
_cell.length_a   1.000
_cell.length_b   1.000
_cell.length_c   1.000
_cell.angle_alpha   90.00
_cell.angle_beta   90.00
_cell.angle_gamma   90.00
#
_symmetry.space_group_name_H-M   'P 1'
#
loop_
_entity.id
_entity.type
_entity.pdbx_description
1 polymer ?
#
loop_
_entity_poly.entity_id
_entity_poly.type
_entity_poly.pdbx_seq_one_letter_code
_entity_poly.pdbx_strand_id
1 'polypeptide(L)'
;QLLSASDRFYAGKGYYPWMTAEDTGNEEINNGGAEGAAAVLTELTASDQQIGADVTGFLDNLSSGGTAEIKASFVTRLVGSTANKLSIYNDGVSGSSTYICFTPKSSSFREEAWKRCSVEGAVSTILPDDFPADACPATDCGTAVAALGATACMICLP
;
A
#
# COMPACT_ATOMS: atom_id res chain seq x y z
N GLN A 1 -0.81 -11.37 2.31
CA GLN A 1 -2.16 -11.81 1.90
C GLN A 1 -2.77 -10.83 0.91
N LEU A 2 -2.85 -9.53 1.21
CA LEU A 2 -3.33 -8.53 0.23
C LEU A 2 -2.48 -8.53 -1.06
N LEU A 3 -1.15 -8.43 -0.94
CA LEU A 3 -0.23 -8.53 -2.10
C LEU A 3 -0.51 -9.78 -2.94
N SER A 4 -0.44 -10.95 -2.32
CA SER A 4 -0.71 -12.22 -3.02
C SER A 4 -2.11 -12.31 -3.61
N ALA A 5 -3.11 -11.63 -3.05
CA ALA A 5 -4.46 -11.58 -3.60
C ALA A 5 -4.52 -10.67 -4.82
N SER A 6 -3.88 -9.50 -4.76
CA SER A 6 -3.72 -8.61 -5.92
C SER A 6 -2.97 -9.29 -7.06
N ASP A 7 -1.89 -10.03 -6.77
CA ASP A 7 -1.11 -10.75 -7.79
C ASP A 7 -1.92 -11.86 -8.47
N ARG A 8 -2.69 -12.62 -7.68
CA ARG A 8 -3.57 -13.68 -8.22
C ARG A 8 -4.71 -13.10 -9.03
N PHE A 9 -5.29 -12.00 -8.57
CA PHE A 9 -6.30 -11.27 -9.33
C PHE A 9 -5.72 -10.84 -10.68
N TYR A 10 -4.54 -10.22 -10.69
CA TYR A 10 -3.83 -9.84 -11.91
C TYR A 10 -3.59 -11.04 -12.83
N ALA A 11 -3.03 -12.13 -12.29
CA ALA A 11 -2.78 -13.35 -13.06
C ALA A 11 -4.05 -13.98 -13.65
N GLY A 12 -5.20 -13.84 -12.98
CA GLY A 12 -6.48 -14.37 -13.43
C GLY A 12 -7.27 -13.44 -14.36
N LYS A 13 -7.04 -12.12 -14.29
CA LYS A 13 -7.84 -11.11 -14.98
C LYS A 13 -7.08 -10.37 -16.09
N GLY A 14 -5.75 -10.37 -16.05
CA GLY A 14 -4.90 -9.57 -16.94
C GLY A 14 -4.74 -8.11 -16.50
N TYR A 15 -5.38 -7.68 -15.41
CA TYR A 15 -5.29 -6.32 -14.87
C TYR A 15 -5.37 -6.31 -13.35
N TYR A 16 -4.88 -5.23 -12.74
CA TYR A 16 -4.89 -5.07 -11.29
C TYR A 16 -6.29 -4.70 -10.76
N PRO A 17 -6.58 -4.95 -9.47
CA PRO A 17 -7.91 -4.69 -8.92
C PRO A 17 -8.35 -3.22 -8.87
N TRP A 18 -7.44 -2.26 -9.13
CA TRP A 18 -7.73 -0.83 -9.23
C TRP A 18 -7.89 -0.32 -10.67
N MET A 19 -7.78 -1.22 -11.66
CA MET A 19 -7.96 -0.92 -13.08
C MET A 19 -9.38 -1.30 -13.54
N THR A 20 -9.87 -0.68 -14.61
CA THR A 20 -11.22 -1.00 -15.14
C THR A 20 -11.23 -2.17 -16.13
N ALA A 21 -10.12 -2.44 -16.82
CA ALA A 21 -9.97 -3.55 -17.78
C ALA A 21 -8.49 -3.85 -18.10
N GLU A 22 -8.24 -4.91 -18.85
CA GLU A 22 -6.90 -5.31 -19.33
C GLU A 22 -6.20 -4.23 -20.18
N ASP A 23 -6.97 -3.48 -20.97
CA ASP A 23 -6.45 -2.44 -21.87
C ASP A 23 -6.36 -1.05 -21.22
N THR A 24 -6.76 -0.91 -19.96
CA THR A 24 -6.43 0.32 -19.22
C THR A 24 -4.95 0.27 -18.84
N GLY A 25 -4.24 1.39 -18.91
CA GLY A 25 -2.86 1.47 -18.40
C GLY A 25 -2.82 1.11 -16.91
N ASN A 26 -1.65 0.73 -16.39
CA ASN A 26 -1.54 0.56 -14.94
C ASN A 26 -1.74 1.94 -14.30
N GLU A 27 -2.82 2.07 -13.53
CA GLU A 27 -3.13 3.32 -12.88
C GLU A 27 -2.46 3.38 -11.51
N GLU A 28 -2.05 4.58 -11.13
CA GLU A 28 -1.50 4.82 -9.81
C GLU A 28 -2.59 4.62 -8.74
N ILE A 29 -2.20 4.19 -7.55
CA ILE A 29 -3.10 3.96 -6.43
C ILE A 29 -3.42 5.28 -5.72
N ASN A 30 -4.15 6.18 -6.41
CA ASN A 30 -4.95 7.29 -5.84
C ASN A 30 -6.04 7.74 -6.83
N ASN A 31 -7.30 7.74 -6.39
CA ASN A 31 -8.47 8.38 -7.01
C ASN A 31 -8.46 8.54 -8.56
N GLY A 32 -8.20 7.45 -9.31
CA GLY A 32 -8.30 7.43 -10.77
C GLY A 32 -7.22 8.22 -11.52
N GLY A 33 -6.01 8.33 -10.97
CA GLY A 33 -4.87 8.95 -11.65
C GLY A 33 -4.37 8.12 -12.85
N ALA A 34 -4.12 8.79 -13.98
CA ALA A 34 -3.50 8.16 -15.15
C ALA A 34 -2.07 7.68 -14.82
N GLU A 35 -1.57 6.70 -15.58
CA GLU A 35 -0.18 6.24 -15.52
C GLU A 35 0.82 7.41 -15.49
N GLY A 36 1.76 7.38 -14.54
CA GLY A 36 2.80 8.42 -14.36
C GLY A 36 2.37 9.65 -13.56
N ALA A 37 1.22 9.61 -12.88
CA ALA A 37 0.84 10.58 -11.86
C ALA A 37 1.66 10.43 -10.56
N ALA A 38 1.48 11.37 -9.62
CA ALA A 38 2.24 11.39 -8.37
C ALA A 38 1.68 10.41 -7.33
N ALA A 39 2.33 9.24 -7.24
CA ALA A 39 2.08 8.16 -6.29
C ALA A 39 1.97 8.60 -4.83
N VAL A 40 0.80 8.39 -4.22
CA VAL A 40 0.55 8.55 -2.77
C VAL A 40 0.19 7.20 -2.15
N LEU A 41 0.65 6.99 -0.94
CA LEU A 41 0.30 5.83 -0.14
C LEU A 41 -1.17 5.89 0.33
N THR A 42 -2.01 4.98 -0.15
CA THR A 42 -3.46 4.97 0.15
C THR A 42 -3.80 4.07 1.34
N GLU A 43 -4.30 4.63 2.46
CA GLU A 43 -4.79 3.85 3.60
C GLU A 43 -6.11 3.13 3.29
N LEU A 44 -6.24 1.87 3.69
CA LEU A 44 -7.45 1.05 3.53
C LEU A 44 -8.40 1.23 4.72
N THR A 45 -9.47 2.00 4.51
CA THR A 45 -10.38 2.43 5.57
C THR A 45 -11.79 1.85 5.44
N ALA A 46 -12.20 1.45 4.23
CA ALA A 46 -13.50 0.87 3.94
C ALA A 46 -13.39 -0.30 2.94
N SER A 47 -14.37 -1.21 2.94
CA SER A 47 -14.35 -2.38 2.04
C SER A 47 -14.69 -2.00 0.59
N ASP A 48 -15.59 -1.03 0.45
CA ASP A 48 -16.06 -0.44 -0.81
C ASP A 48 -15.18 0.74 -1.26
N GLN A 49 -14.02 0.95 -0.62
CA GLN A 49 -13.10 2.02 -0.98
C GLN A 49 -12.63 1.84 -2.43
N GLN A 50 -12.99 2.79 -3.28
CA GLN A 50 -12.51 2.86 -4.66
C GLN A 50 -11.03 3.29 -4.66
N ILE A 51 -10.25 2.62 -5.50
CA ILE A 51 -8.83 2.87 -5.71
C ILE A 51 -8.59 2.77 -7.21
N GLY A 52 -7.84 3.70 -7.79
CA GLY A 52 -7.72 3.84 -9.25
C GLY A 52 -9.08 4.15 -9.89
N ALA A 53 -9.29 3.73 -11.14
CA ALA A 53 -10.53 3.94 -11.89
C ALA A 53 -11.54 2.80 -11.77
N ASP A 54 -11.27 1.73 -11.01
CA ASP A 54 -12.19 0.60 -10.90
C ASP A 54 -13.60 1.01 -10.43
N VAL A 55 -14.60 0.34 -10.99
CA VAL A 55 -16.02 0.56 -10.69
C VAL A 55 -16.37 -0.03 -9.32
N THR A 56 -15.68 -1.09 -8.91
CA THR A 56 -15.88 -1.76 -7.60
C THR A 56 -14.81 -1.29 -6.60
N GLY A 57 -15.11 -1.35 -5.30
CA GLY A 57 -14.09 -1.06 -4.29
C GLY A 57 -12.98 -2.11 -4.30
N PHE A 58 -11.73 -1.71 -4.07
CA PHE A 58 -10.55 -2.58 -4.17
C PHE A 58 -10.68 -3.87 -3.33
N LEU A 59 -11.09 -3.76 -2.06
CA LEU A 59 -11.24 -4.91 -1.18
C LEU A 59 -12.48 -5.75 -1.53
N ASP A 60 -13.56 -5.11 -1.99
CA ASP A 60 -14.72 -5.81 -2.51
C ASP A 60 -14.37 -6.60 -3.77
N ASN A 61 -13.54 -6.05 -4.66
CA ASN A 61 -13.10 -6.72 -5.88
C ASN A 61 -12.22 -7.95 -5.58
N LEU A 62 -11.42 -7.89 -4.52
CA LEU A 62 -10.61 -9.03 -4.05
C LEU A 62 -11.41 -10.05 -3.24
N SER A 63 -12.50 -9.65 -2.58
CA SER A 63 -13.25 -10.50 -1.65
C SER A 63 -14.56 -11.05 -2.21
N SER A 64 -15.03 -10.49 -3.32
CA SER A 64 -16.27 -10.86 -4.00
C SER A 64 -16.01 -11.33 -5.44
N GLY A 65 -17.05 -11.87 -6.09
CA GLY A 65 -16.96 -12.39 -7.46
C GLY A 65 -16.31 -13.77 -7.59
N GLY A 66 -15.87 -14.10 -8.81
CA GLY A 66 -15.28 -15.41 -9.15
C GLY A 66 -13.82 -15.60 -8.75
N THR A 67 -13.20 -14.61 -8.09
CA THR A 67 -11.79 -14.62 -7.66
C THR A 67 -11.67 -14.94 -6.17
N ALA A 68 -12.50 -14.32 -5.30
CA ALA A 68 -12.58 -14.59 -3.86
C ALA A 68 -11.21 -14.82 -3.18
N GLU A 69 -10.22 -14.01 -3.55
CA GLU A 69 -8.81 -14.19 -3.18
C GLU A 69 -8.58 -13.98 -1.69
N ILE A 70 -9.42 -13.16 -1.07
CA ILE A 70 -9.45 -12.96 0.38
C ILE A 70 -10.84 -13.23 0.96
N LYS A 71 -10.87 -13.77 2.17
CA LYS A 71 -12.11 -14.01 2.90
C LYS A 71 -12.69 -12.70 3.42
N ALA A 72 -14.02 -12.57 3.42
CA ALA A 72 -14.71 -11.40 3.99
C ALA A 72 -14.30 -11.09 5.45
N SER A 73 -14.05 -12.11 6.28
CA SER A 73 -13.60 -11.90 7.66
C SER A 73 -12.21 -11.26 7.76
N PHE A 74 -11.37 -11.41 6.74
CA PHE A 74 -10.10 -10.69 6.65
C PHE A 74 -10.34 -9.22 6.29
N VAL A 75 -11.23 -8.93 5.34
CA VAL A 75 -11.64 -7.55 5.00
C VAL A 75 -12.18 -6.82 6.23
N THR A 76 -13.11 -7.42 6.98
CA THR A 76 -13.64 -6.83 8.22
C THR A 76 -12.54 -6.47 9.23
N ARG A 77 -11.51 -7.30 9.34
CA ARG A 77 -10.37 -7.03 10.23
C ARG A 77 -9.46 -5.91 9.74
N LEU A 78 -9.34 -5.72 8.43
CA LEU A 78 -8.53 -4.65 7.85
C LEU A 78 -9.18 -3.28 8.07
N VAL A 79 -10.47 -3.18 7.78
CA VAL A 79 -11.19 -1.90 7.79
C VAL A 79 -11.82 -1.57 9.15
N GLY A 80 -11.74 -2.47 10.11
CA GLY A 80 -12.21 -2.25 11.48
C GLY A 80 -11.57 -0.99 12.13
N SER A 81 -12.34 -0.28 12.95
CA SER A 81 -11.92 1.00 13.55
C SER A 81 -10.71 0.89 14.48
N THR A 82 -10.50 -0.28 15.10
CA THR A 82 -9.36 -0.56 15.98
C THR A 82 -8.22 -1.30 15.28
N ALA A 83 -8.33 -1.51 13.97
CA ALA A 83 -7.32 -2.25 13.22
C ALA A 83 -6.00 -1.47 13.12
N ASN A 84 -4.88 -2.18 13.00
CA ASN A 84 -3.69 -1.56 12.45
C ASN A 84 -3.89 -1.43 10.95
N LYS A 85 -4.19 -0.21 10.49
CA LYS A 85 -4.51 0.04 9.10
C LYS A 85 -3.34 -0.33 8.21
N LEU A 86 -3.68 -0.93 7.07
CA LEU A 86 -2.74 -1.20 6.00
C LEU A 86 -2.95 -0.13 4.94
N SER A 87 -1.86 0.28 4.31
CA SER A 87 -1.90 1.14 3.15
C SER A 87 -1.34 0.40 1.94
N ILE A 88 -1.82 0.76 0.76
CA ILE A 88 -1.38 0.19 -0.51
C ILE A 88 -0.76 1.29 -1.37
N TYR A 89 0.26 0.93 -2.14
CA TYR A 89 0.96 1.82 -3.05
C TYR A 89 1.37 1.09 -4.33
N ASN A 90 1.20 1.78 -5.45
CA ASN A 90 1.75 1.47 -6.77
C ASN A 90 1.77 2.81 -7.51
N ASP A 91 2.89 3.15 -8.14
CA ASP A 91 3.07 4.44 -8.82
C ASP A 91 2.43 4.50 -10.22
N GLY A 92 1.75 3.42 -10.63
CA GLY A 92 1.12 3.29 -11.94
C GLY A 92 2.10 3.00 -13.06
N VAL A 93 3.41 3.09 -12.85
CA VAL A 93 4.39 2.87 -13.92
C VAL A 93 4.51 1.38 -14.22
N SER A 94 4.50 1.03 -15.51
CA SER A 94 4.71 -0.36 -15.91
C SER A 94 6.06 -0.90 -15.41
N GLY A 95 6.02 -2.01 -14.68
CA GLY A 95 7.19 -2.64 -14.06
C GLY A 95 7.47 -2.22 -12.62
N SER A 96 6.74 -1.24 -12.08
CA SER A 96 6.83 -0.87 -10.67
C SER A 96 6.18 -1.89 -9.75
N SER A 97 6.74 -1.98 -8.55
CA SER A 97 6.31 -2.89 -7.49
C SER A 97 5.04 -2.37 -6.81
N THR A 98 4.17 -3.30 -6.42
CA THR A 98 3.07 -2.98 -5.52
C THR A 98 3.53 -3.18 -4.09
N TYR A 99 3.29 -2.21 -3.23
CA TYR A 99 3.64 -2.30 -1.82
C TYR A 99 2.40 -2.31 -0.93
N ILE A 100 2.46 -3.10 0.14
CA ILE A 100 1.55 -2.97 1.29
C ILE A 100 2.35 -2.49 2.49
N CYS A 101 1.97 -1.32 2.98
CA CYS A 101 2.62 -0.62 4.07
C CYS A 101 1.77 -0.66 5.34
N PHE A 102 2.42 -0.60 6.50
CA PHE A 102 1.73 -0.41 7.77
C PHE A 102 2.61 0.32 8.78
N THR A 103 1.99 1.04 9.70
CA THR A 103 2.71 1.64 10.83
C THR A 103 2.97 0.56 11.90
N PRO A 104 4.24 0.26 12.23
CA PRO A 104 4.54 -0.72 13.27
C PRO A 104 4.16 -0.22 14.67
N LYS A 105 3.55 -1.10 15.46
CA LYS A 105 3.14 -0.77 16.85
C LYS A 105 4.26 -0.93 17.87
N SER A 106 5.25 -1.81 17.64
CA SER A 106 6.39 -1.97 18.55
C SER A 106 7.47 -0.92 18.26
N SER A 107 8.25 -0.56 19.29
CA SER A 107 9.40 0.35 19.14
C SER A 107 10.50 -0.25 18.27
N SER A 108 10.81 -1.53 18.46
CA SER A 108 11.85 -2.21 17.68
C SER A 108 11.56 -2.23 16.18
N PHE A 109 10.30 -2.44 15.78
CA PHE A 109 9.92 -2.40 14.37
C PHE A 109 9.87 -0.98 13.80
N ARG A 110 9.63 0.04 14.65
CA ARG A 110 9.78 1.44 14.22
C ARG A 110 11.24 1.80 13.96
N GLU A 111 12.15 1.39 14.84
CA GLU A 111 13.59 1.56 14.61
C GLU A 111 14.05 0.87 13.33
N GLU A 112 13.52 -0.32 13.04
CA GLU A 112 13.83 -1.03 11.80
C GLU A 112 13.28 -0.31 10.56
N ALA A 113 12.05 0.20 10.62
CA ALA A 113 11.49 1.04 9.55
C ALA A 113 12.35 2.29 9.31
N TRP A 114 12.78 2.95 10.39
CA TRP A 114 13.68 4.10 10.31
C TRP A 114 15.03 3.77 9.68
N LYS A 115 15.67 2.67 10.11
CA LYS A 115 16.97 2.23 9.58
C LYS A 115 16.88 1.84 8.11
N ARG A 116 15.73 1.34 7.67
CA ARG A 116 15.50 1.06 6.26
C ARG A 116 15.43 2.34 5.42
N CYS A 117 14.80 3.37 5.99
CA CYS A 117 14.70 4.69 5.38
C CYS A 117 15.94 5.56 5.54
N SER A 118 16.84 5.25 6.49
CA SER A 118 18.00 6.10 6.78
C SER A 118 19.29 5.32 6.95
N VAL A 119 20.32 5.73 6.22
CA VAL A 119 21.71 5.35 6.50
C VAL A 119 22.37 6.58 7.09
N GLU A 120 22.81 6.51 8.36
CA GLU A 120 23.49 7.63 9.04
C GLU A 120 22.72 8.98 9.04
N GLY A 121 21.38 8.94 9.02
CA GLY A 121 20.53 10.15 9.05
C GLY A 121 20.25 10.80 7.70
N ALA A 122 20.62 10.17 6.58
CA ALA A 122 20.17 10.55 5.23
C ALA A 122 19.26 9.46 4.64
N VAL A 123 18.35 9.84 3.72
CA VAL A 123 17.46 8.88 3.05
C VAL A 123 18.30 7.78 2.37
N SER A 124 17.99 6.53 2.69
CA SER A 124 18.73 5.37 2.19
C SER A 124 18.69 5.30 0.67
N THR A 125 19.87 5.33 0.03
CA THR A 125 20.01 5.13 -1.43
C THR A 125 19.92 3.66 -1.84
N ILE A 126 19.58 2.77 -0.90
CA ILE A 126 19.47 1.31 -1.11
C ILE A 126 18.00 0.93 -1.36
N LEU A 127 17.07 1.86 -1.16
CA LEU A 127 15.67 1.63 -1.48
C LEU A 127 15.48 1.53 -2.99
N PRO A 128 14.59 0.64 -3.47
CA PRO A 128 14.12 0.67 -4.84
C PRO A 128 13.64 2.07 -5.23
N ASP A 129 13.86 2.46 -6.48
CA ASP A 129 13.44 3.78 -7.00
C ASP A 129 11.91 3.97 -6.95
N ASP A 130 11.16 2.85 -6.96
CA ASP A 130 9.70 2.81 -6.85
C ASP A 130 9.20 2.70 -5.40
N PHE A 131 10.08 2.74 -4.39
CA PHE A 131 9.67 2.64 -3.00
C PHE A 131 8.88 3.88 -2.56
N PRO A 132 7.75 3.74 -1.84
CA PRO A 132 6.91 4.87 -1.45
C PRO A 132 7.69 5.88 -0.60
N ALA A 133 7.88 7.08 -1.14
CA ALA A 133 8.57 8.17 -0.42
C ALA A 133 7.86 8.51 0.90
N ASP A 134 6.53 8.45 0.91
CA ASP A 134 5.69 8.72 2.09
C ASP A 134 5.87 7.70 3.23
N ALA A 135 6.47 6.53 2.94
CA ALA A 135 6.80 5.52 3.95
C ALA A 135 8.10 5.83 4.71
N CYS A 136 8.82 6.88 4.31
CA CYS A 136 10.03 7.37 4.94
C CYS A 136 9.82 8.81 5.44
N PRO A 137 9.65 9.03 6.76
CA PRO A 137 9.45 10.38 7.27
C PRO A 137 10.72 11.22 7.14
N ALA A 138 10.55 12.53 6.98
CA ALA A 138 11.65 13.50 7.02
C ALA A 138 12.30 13.66 8.42
N THR A 139 11.70 13.10 9.47
CA THR A 139 12.18 13.21 10.86
C THR A 139 12.32 11.82 11.47
N ASP A 140 13.34 11.65 12.32
CA ASP A 140 13.60 10.40 13.05
C ASP A 140 12.36 9.91 13.80
N CYS A 141 11.98 8.66 13.56
CA CYS A 141 10.85 7.98 14.17
C CYS A 141 11.27 6.77 15.02
N GLY A 142 12.58 6.52 15.16
CA GLY A 142 13.16 5.40 15.89
C GLY A 142 12.94 5.52 17.39
N THR A 143 12.69 6.71 17.93
CA THR A 143 12.33 6.90 19.35
C THR A 143 10.82 7.03 19.54
N ALA A 144 10.30 6.44 20.63
CA ALA A 144 8.86 6.45 20.93
C ALA A 144 8.26 7.86 21.11
N VAL A 145 9.09 8.84 21.50
CA VAL A 145 8.68 10.23 21.73
C VAL A 145 8.53 10.99 20.41
N ALA A 146 9.44 10.78 19.45
CA ALA A 146 9.34 11.35 18.12
C ALA A 146 8.28 10.63 17.25
N ALA A 147 8.02 9.35 17.53
CA ALA A 147 7.05 8.51 16.82
C ALA A 147 5.58 8.92 16.97
N LEU A 148 5.20 9.67 18.01
CA LEU A 148 3.84 10.20 18.13
C LEU A 148 3.55 11.33 17.12
N GLY A 149 4.60 11.93 16.54
CA GLY A 149 4.50 12.90 15.44
C GLY A 149 4.89 12.35 14.07
N ALA A 150 5.55 11.18 14.01
CA ALA A 150 5.98 10.56 12.76
C ALA A 150 4.92 9.56 12.25
N THR A 151 3.86 10.07 11.64
CA THR A 151 2.84 9.27 10.94
C THR A 151 3.38 8.48 9.73
N ALA A 152 4.63 8.70 9.34
CA ALA A 152 5.20 8.20 8.08
C ALA A 152 6.23 7.07 8.23
N CYS A 153 6.62 6.60 9.42
CA CYS A 153 7.53 5.44 9.50
C CYS A 153 6.80 4.12 9.29
N MET A 154 6.77 3.68 8.04
CA MET A 154 6.03 2.50 7.65
C MET A 154 6.95 1.38 7.23
N ILE A 155 6.53 0.15 7.54
CA ILE A 155 7.13 -1.03 6.94
C ILE A 155 6.32 -1.33 5.69
N CYS A 156 6.97 -1.26 4.54
CA CYS A 156 6.38 -1.62 3.25
C CYS A 156 6.95 -2.95 2.78
N LEU A 157 6.04 -3.87 2.48
CA LEU A 157 6.36 -5.16 1.89
C LEU A 157 6.03 -5.11 0.40
N PRO A 158 6.95 -5.52 -0.49
CA PRO A 158 6.62 -5.81 -1.88
C PRO A 158 5.87 -7.14 -1.99
#